data_AF-A0A4R2IKN2-F1
#
_entry.id   AF-A0A4R2IKN2-F1
#
_cell.length_a   1.000
_cell.length_b   1.000
_cell.length_c   1.000
_cell.angle_alpha   90.00
_cell.angle_beta   90.00
_cell.angle_gamma   90.00
#
_symmetry.space_group_name_H-M   'P 1'
#
loop_
_entity.id
_entity.type
_entity.pdbx_description
1 polymer ?
#
loop_
_entity_poly.entity_id
_entity_poly.type
_entity_poly.pdbx_seq_one_letter_code
_entity_poly.pdbx_strand_id
1 'polypeptide(L)'
;MAAPIDRATLHPAASRWIELWNGKQALGWDYYGTPVFRFRRAPAGLATRRQLRAMRMCPGGQEPYALLVWRNGKRWAWLYRLDLARPSRVPSPAQLNALDKAMEARRTCQLCKAVTDYCIPTSDGRCNDCIDAASYPHAA
;
A
#
# COMPACT_ATOMS: atom_id res chain seq x y z
N MET A 1 2.42 16.37 2.19
CA MET A 1 1.96 15.63 3.39
C MET A 1 0.57 16.15 3.73
N ALA A 2 -0.46 15.31 3.81
CA ALA A 2 -1.78 15.77 4.24
C ALA A 2 -1.68 16.22 5.71
N ALA A 3 -2.16 17.44 6.01
CA ALA A 3 -2.19 17.94 7.37
C ALA A 3 -2.98 16.95 8.28
N PRO A 4 -2.52 16.71 9.52
CA PRO A 4 -3.30 15.91 10.46
C PRO A 4 -4.66 16.57 10.67
N ILE A 5 -5.72 15.78 10.67
CA ILE A 5 -7.07 16.28 10.99
C ILE A 5 -7.05 16.78 12.43
N ASP A 6 -7.54 18.01 12.61
CA ASP A 6 -7.63 18.63 13.92
C ASP A 6 -8.47 17.79 14.88
N ARG A 7 -8.04 17.76 16.14
CA ARG A 7 -8.75 17.11 17.23
C ARG A 7 -10.14 17.69 17.44
N ALA A 8 -10.35 18.98 17.21
CA ALA A 8 -11.69 19.57 17.35
C ALA A 8 -12.67 18.97 16.33
N THR A 9 -12.21 18.77 15.09
CA THR A 9 -12.99 18.10 14.03
C THR A 9 -13.37 16.67 14.41
N LEU A 10 -12.51 15.95 15.14
CA LEU A 10 -12.74 14.58 15.56
C LEU A 10 -13.32 14.47 16.99
N HIS A 11 -13.80 15.57 17.57
CA HIS A 11 -14.37 15.57 18.90
C HIS A 11 -15.69 14.79 18.92
N PRO A 12 -15.97 13.91 19.91
CA PRO A 12 -17.21 13.12 19.94
C PRO A 12 -18.49 13.96 19.83
N ALA A 13 -18.52 15.17 20.40
CA ALA A 13 -19.67 16.07 20.29
C ALA A 13 -19.89 16.63 18.87
N ALA A 14 -18.87 16.61 18.01
CA ALA A 14 -19.00 16.99 16.60
C ALA A 14 -19.43 15.82 15.71
N SER A 15 -19.63 14.61 16.28
CA SER A 15 -20.09 13.47 15.51
C SER A 15 -21.56 13.63 15.11
N ARG A 16 -21.91 13.16 13.93
CA ARG A 16 -23.26 13.22 13.37
C ARG A 16 -23.57 11.95 12.58
N TRP A 17 -24.86 11.72 12.37
CA TRP A 17 -25.32 10.70 11.43
C TRP A 17 -25.03 11.18 10.01
N ILE A 18 -24.33 10.34 9.25
CA ILE A 18 -23.98 10.58 7.85
C ILE A 18 -24.70 9.55 7.01
N GLU A 19 -25.44 10.02 6.02
CA GLU A 19 -26.05 9.16 5.02
C GLU A 19 -24.99 8.65 4.03
N LEU A 20 -24.97 7.34 3.83
CA LEU A 20 -24.04 6.65 2.95
C LEU A 20 -24.62 6.53 1.53
N TRP A 21 -23.78 6.15 0.57
CA TRP A 21 -24.18 5.91 -0.83
C TRP A 21 -25.32 4.89 -1.03
N ASN A 22 -25.60 4.07 -0.01
CA ASN A 22 -26.62 3.02 -0.03
C ASN A 22 -27.86 3.38 0.82
N GLY A 23 -28.03 4.65 1.19
CA GLY A 23 -29.14 5.13 2.03
C GLY A 23 -29.06 4.73 3.50
N LYS A 24 -28.06 3.93 3.91
CA LYS A 24 -27.83 3.61 5.32
C LYS A 24 -27.17 4.80 6.00
N GLN A 25 -27.36 4.91 7.32
CA GLN A 25 -26.71 5.93 8.12
C GLN A 25 -25.60 5.32 8.98
N ALA A 26 -24.53 6.09 9.18
CA ALA A 26 -23.45 5.73 10.09
C ALA A 26 -23.00 6.95 10.90
N LEU A 27 -22.66 6.71 12.17
CA LEU A 27 -22.12 7.76 13.04
C LEU A 27 -20.66 8.05 12.66
N GLY A 28 -20.36 9.31 12.37
CA GLY A 28 -19.03 9.75 11.99
C GLY A 28 -18.86 11.26 12.08
N TRP A 29 -17.83 11.76 11.43
CA TRP A 29 -17.59 13.19 11.25
C TRP A 29 -17.57 13.54 9.77
N ASP A 30 -17.78 14.80 9.47
CA ASP A 30 -17.61 15.33 8.12
C ASP A 30 -16.34 16.14 8.04
N TYR A 31 -15.53 15.85 7.04
CA TYR A 31 -14.33 16.60 6.76
C TYR A 31 -14.38 17.10 5.31
N TYR A 32 -14.83 18.34 5.13
CA TYR A 32 -15.00 18.98 3.83
C TYR A 32 -15.85 18.13 2.86
N GLY A 33 -16.97 17.59 3.34
CA GLY A 33 -17.85 16.71 2.55
C GLY A 33 -17.36 15.27 2.43
N THR A 34 -16.22 14.92 3.02
CA THR A 34 -15.75 13.52 3.11
C THR A 34 -16.16 12.91 4.46
N PRO A 35 -16.93 11.81 4.47
CA PRO A 35 -17.23 11.08 5.70
C PRO A 35 -15.97 10.56 6.39
N VAL A 36 -15.91 10.69 7.70
CA VAL A 36 -14.80 10.23 8.54
C VAL A 36 -15.31 9.31 9.63
N PHE A 37 -14.72 8.12 9.72
CA PHE A 37 -15.06 7.10 10.69
C PHE A 37 -13.90 6.79 11.63
N ARG A 38 -14.22 6.55 12.90
CA ARG A 38 -13.23 6.09 13.87
C ARG A 38 -12.81 4.66 13.55
N PHE A 39 -11.58 4.31 13.93
CA PHE A 39 -11.09 2.94 13.89
C PHE A 39 -12.10 1.92 14.44
N ARG A 40 -12.32 0.84 13.68
CA ARG A 40 -13.29 -0.23 13.96
C ARG A 40 -14.76 0.22 13.97
N ARG A 41 -15.08 1.43 13.50
CA ARG A 41 -16.45 1.95 13.38
C ARG A 41 -16.86 2.35 11.96
N ALA A 42 -16.04 2.01 10.96
CA ALA A 42 -16.45 2.16 9.57
C ALA A 42 -17.62 1.20 9.27
N PRO A 43 -18.68 1.68 8.61
CA PRO A 43 -19.81 0.84 8.25
C PRO A 43 -19.42 -0.24 7.23
N ALA A 44 -20.23 -1.30 7.16
CA ALA A 44 -20.07 -2.36 6.17
C ALA A 44 -20.19 -1.81 4.73
N GLY A 45 -19.54 -2.48 3.79
CA GLY A 45 -19.47 -2.03 2.38
C GLY A 45 -18.29 -1.11 2.08
N LEU A 46 -17.50 -0.73 3.08
CA LEU A 46 -16.26 0.02 2.93
C LEU A 46 -15.04 -0.83 3.27
N ALA A 47 -13.95 -0.63 2.54
CA ALA A 47 -12.67 -1.28 2.80
C ALA A 47 -11.49 -0.36 2.54
N THR A 48 -10.43 -0.52 3.34
CA THR A 48 -9.14 0.09 3.08
C THR A 48 -8.44 -0.58 1.89
N ARG A 49 -7.48 0.09 1.25
CA ARG A 49 -6.64 -0.52 0.18
C ARG A 49 -5.98 -1.82 0.62
N ARG A 50 -5.57 -1.90 1.89
CA ARG A 50 -4.96 -3.11 2.45
C ARG A 50 -5.96 -4.27 2.56
N GLN A 51 -7.19 -3.99 2.99
CA GLN A 51 -8.25 -4.99 3.03
C GLN A 51 -8.62 -5.46 1.62
N LEU A 52 -8.77 -4.53 0.67
CA LEU A 52 -8.99 -4.89 -0.75
C LEU A 52 -7.89 -5.82 -1.27
N ARG A 53 -6.62 -5.48 -1.03
CA ARG A 53 -5.49 -6.32 -1.44
C ARG A 53 -5.54 -7.72 -0.83
N ALA A 54 -5.92 -7.84 0.45
CA ALA A 54 -6.09 -9.13 1.10
C ALA A 54 -7.20 -9.98 0.45
N MET A 55 -8.23 -9.33 -0.09
CA MET A 55 -9.31 -9.97 -0.86
C MET A 55 -8.98 -10.15 -2.35
N ARG A 56 -7.73 -9.92 -2.77
CA ARG A 56 -7.32 -9.87 -4.19
C ARG A 56 -8.14 -8.89 -5.04
N MET A 57 -8.63 -7.83 -4.43
CA MET A 57 -9.36 -6.74 -5.08
C MET A 57 -8.53 -5.46 -5.12
N CYS A 58 -8.89 -4.57 -6.04
CA CYS A 58 -8.37 -3.22 -6.15
C CYS A 58 -9.53 -2.21 -6.17
N PRO A 59 -9.26 -0.91 -5.89
CA PRO A 59 -10.31 0.11 -5.88
C PRO A 59 -11.07 0.28 -7.21
N GLY A 60 -10.53 -0.22 -8.33
CA GLY A 60 -11.19 -0.11 -9.63
C GLY A 60 -11.17 1.28 -10.25
N GLY A 61 -10.28 2.18 -9.80
CA GLY A 61 -10.16 3.55 -10.31
C GLY A 61 -11.06 4.58 -9.62
N GLN A 62 -11.89 4.16 -8.66
CA GLN A 62 -12.72 5.09 -7.89
C GLN A 62 -11.88 5.97 -6.96
N GLU A 63 -12.33 7.21 -6.74
CA GLU A 63 -11.80 8.07 -5.68
C GLU A 63 -12.18 7.52 -4.29
N PRO A 64 -11.39 7.82 -3.24
CA PRO A 64 -11.75 7.48 -1.88
C PRO A 64 -13.14 8.01 -1.51
N TYR A 65 -13.97 7.17 -0.91
CA TYR A 65 -15.30 7.58 -0.46
C TYR A 65 -15.27 8.22 0.94
N ALA A 66 -14.45 7.68 1.83
CA ALA A 66 -14.41 8.09 3.22
C ALA A 66 -13.01 7.94 3.83
N LEU A 67 -12.84 8.46 5.03
CA LEU A 67 -11.60 8.37 5.79
C LEU A 67 -11.79 7.53 7.05
N LEU A 68 -10.83 6.66 7.35
CA LEU A 68 -10.70 5.95 8.61
C LEU A 68 -9.62 6.61 9.45
N VAL A 69 -9.91 7.04 10.67
CA VAL A 69 -8.95 7.75 11.54
C VAL A 69 -8.71 7.06 12.88
N TRP A 70 -7.48 7.15 13.37
CA TRP A 70 -7.07 6.65 14.69
C TRP A 70 -5.91 7.46 15.27
N ARG A 71 -5.59 7.21 16.56
CA ARG A 71 -4.63 8.00 17.33
C ARG A 71 -4.91 9.51 17.22
N ASN A 72 -6.16 9.90 17.42
CA ASN A 72 -6.65 11.29 17.41
C ASN A 72 -6.26 12.04 16.12
N GLY A 73 -6.54 11.45 14.95
CA GLY A 73 -6.28 12.06 13.65
C GLY A 73 -4.83 11.94 13.15
N LYS A 74 -3.88 11.50 13.98
CA LYS A 74 -2.47 11.34 13.58
C LYS A 74 -2.23 10.21 12.58
N ARG A 75 -3.12 9.21 12.54
CA ARG A 75 -3.05 8.13 11.56
C ARG A 75 -4.41 7.98 10.89
N TRP A 76 -4.37 7.76 9.60
CA TRP A 76 -5.56 7.66 8.79
C TRP A 76 -5.36 6.70 7.62
N ALA A 77 -6.46 6.26 7.03
CA ALA A 77 -6.49 5.47 5.82
C ALA A 77 -7.73 5.80 4.99
N TRP A 78 -7.59 5.79 3.67
CA TRP A 78 -8.74 5.89 2.77
C TRP A 78 -9.61 4.63 2.82
N LEU A 79 -10.91 4.85 2.75
CA LEU A 79 -11.94 3.83 2.59
C LEU A 79 -12.55 3.94 1.19
N TYR A 80 -12.68 2.79 0.55
CA TYR A 80 -13.22 2.63 -0.80
C TYR A 80 -14.47 1.76 -0.71
N ARG A 81 -15.39 1.95 -1.64
CA ARG A 81 -16.60 1.13 -1.68
C ARG A 81 -16.29 -0.24 -2.28
N LEU A 82 -16.82 -1.28 -1.63
CA LEU A 82 -16.63 -2.67 -2.03
C LEU A 82 -17.41 -3.04 -3.28
N ASP A 83 -18.59 -2.44 -3.48
CA ASP A 83 -19.45 -2.67 -4.65
C ASP A 83 -18.82 -2.16 -5.97
N LEU A 84 -17.96 -1.15 -5.89
CA LEU A 84 -17.19 -0.62 -7.03
C LEU A 84 -15.78 -1.22 -7.14
N ALA A 85 -15.38 -2.06 -6.18
CA ALA A 85 -14.08 -2.72 -6.23
C ALA A 85 -14.04 -3.72 -7.39
N ARG A 86 -12.84 -3.92 -7.95
CA ARG A 86 -12.62 -4.83 -9.07
C ARG A 86 -11.60 -5.89 -8.69
N PRO A 87 -11.70 -7.12 -9.22
CA PRO A 87 -10.63 -8.10 -9.10
C PRO A 87 -9.29 -7.48 -9.50
N SER A 88 -8.25 -7.75 -8.73
CA SER A 88 -6.90 -7.32 -9.08
C SER A 88 -6.47 -8.05 -10.34
N ARG A 89 -5.78 -7.33 -11.23
CA ARG A 89 -5.21 -7.93 -12.43
C ARG A 89 -4.21 -9.03 -12.03
N VAL A 90 -4.39 -10.21 -12.60
CA VAL A 90 -3.44 -11.31 -12.48
C VAL A 90 -2.40 -11.15 -13.59
N PRO A 91 -1.09 -11.13 -13.27
CA PRO A 91 -0.06 -11.05 -14.30
C PRO A 91 -0.12 -12.29 -15.19
N SER A 92 0.07 -12.10 -16.50
CA SER A 92 0.14 -13.22 -17.44
C SER A 92 1.45 -14.01 -17.24
N PRO A 93 1.52 -15.29 -17.67
CA PRO A 93 2.77 -16.06 -17.63
C PRO A 93 3.94 -15.35 -18.33
N ALA A 94 3.68 -14.66 -19.44
CA ALA A 94 4.71 -13.87 -20.14
C ALA A 94 5.23 -12.71 -19.29
N GLN A 95 4.36 -12.03 -18.53
CA GLN A 95 4.76 -10.96 -17.62
C GLN A 95 5.57 -11.50 -16.44
N LEU A 96 5.19 -12.66 -15.90
CA LEU A 96 5.95 -13.33 -14.83
C LEU A 96 7.34 -13.74 -15.33
N ASN A 97 7.43 -14.38 -16.50
CA ASN A 97 8.72 -14.75 -17.10
C ASN A 97 9.60 -13.52 -17.38
N ALA A 98 9.01 -12.40 -17.83
CA ALA A 98 9.75 -11.15 -18.02
C ALA A 98 10.28 -10.58 -16.71
N LEU A 99 9.49 -10.66 -15.63
CA LEU A 99 9.92 -10.26 -14.29
C LEU A 99 11.05 -11.16 -13.77
N ASP A 100 10.95 -12.48 -13.97
CA ASP A 100 11.96 -13.44 -13.54
C ASP A 100 13.29 -13.18 -14.27
N LYS A 101 13.26 -12.98 -15.59
CA LYS A 101 14.45 -12.58 -16.36
C LYS A 101 15.05 -11.25 -15.89
N ALA A 102 14.21 -10.27 -15.58
CA ALA A 102 14.68 -8.99 -15.06
C ALA A 102 15.30 -9.14 -13.66
N MET A 103 14.74 -9.99 -12.81
CA MET A 103 15.28 -10.28 -11.48
C MET A 103 16.58 -11.07 -11.56
N GLU A 104 16.69 -12.04 -12.46
CA GLU A 104 17.92 -12.78 -12.74
C GLU A 104 19.03 -11.83 -13.18
N ALA A 105 18.78 -10.96 -14.16
CA ALA A 105 19.77 -9.97 -14.61
C ALA A 105 20.25 -9.02 -13.49
N ARG A 106 19.36 -8.65 -12.55
CA ARG A 106 19.69 -7.84 -11.37
C ARG A 106 20.49 -8.60 -10.31
N ARG A 107 20.52 -9.93 -10.40
CA ARG A 107 21.19 -10.85 -9.48
C ARG A 107 22.45 -11.47 -10.08
N THR A 108 22.69 -11.30 -11.38
CA THR A 108 23.88 -11.82 -12.05
C THR A 108 25.07 -10.88 -11.86
N CYS A 109 26.13 -11.38 -11.22
CA CYS A 109 27.38 -10.64 -11.06
C CYS A 109 28.01 -10.35 -12.43
N GLN A 110 28.42 -9.11 -12.67
CA GLN A 110 29.06 -8.75 -13.95
C GLN A 110 30.48 -9.32 -14.10
N LEU A 111 31.13 -9.70 -12.99
CA LEU A 111 32.47 -10.29 -12.98
C LEU A 111 32.43 -11.83 -13.10
N CYS A 112 31.94 -12.52 -12.08
CA CYS A 112 31.95 -13.99 -12.03
C CYS A 112 30.74 -14.67 -12.69
N LYS A 113 29.74 -13.89 -13.14
CA LYS A 113 28.49 -14.37 -13.76
C LYS A 113 27.61 -15.26 -12.88
N ALA A 114 27.95 -15.44 -11.61
CA ALA A 114 27.09 -16.15 -10.66
C ALA A 114 25.78 -15.37 -10.41
N VAL A 115 24.68 -16.10 -10.21
CA VAL A 115 23.37 -15.54 -9.85
C VAL A 115 23.21 -15.61 -8.33
N THR A 116 23.01 -14.46 -7.68
CA THR A 116 22.81 -14.35 -6.22
C THR A 116 21.33 -14.37 -5.82
N ASP A 117 21.04 -14.58 -4.55
CA ASP A 117 19.67 -14.49 -3.99
C ASP A 117 19.22 -13.04 -3.73
N TYR A 118 20.17 -12.12 -3.61
CA TYR A 118 19.95 -10.68 -3.45
C TYR A 118 20.21 -9.88 -4.74
N CYS A 119 19.60 -8.70 -4.86
CA CYS A 119 19.88 -7.78 -5.98
C CYS A 119 21.25 -7.12 -5.80
N ILE A 120 22.10 -7.25 -6.81
CA ILE A 120 23.45 -6.68 -6.82
C ILE A 120 23.37 -5.14 -6.93
N PRO A 121 24.19 -4.39 -6.17
CA PRO A 121 24.23 -2.93 -6.27
C PRO A 121 24.59 -2.45 -7.68
N THR A 122 23.80 -1.52 -8.23
CA THR A 122 24.02 -0.99 -9.59
C THR A 122 25.26 -0.12 -9.73
N SER A 123 25.79 0.41 -8.62
CA SER A 123 26.98 1.26 -8.61
C SER A 123 28.28 0.50 -8.92
N ASP A 124 28.31 -0.80 -8.60
CA ASP A 124 29.51 -1.62 -8.72
C ASP A 124 29.30 -2.81 -9.68
N GLY A 125 28.09 -3.41 -9.67
CA GLY A 125 27.74 -4.50 -10.58
C GLY A 125 28.36 -5.85 -10.22
N ARG A 126 29.06 -5.98 -9.08
CA ARG A 126 29.65 -7.24 -8.61
C ARG A 126 28.94 -7.77 -7.36
N CYS A 127 28.96 -9.09 -7.18
CA CYS A 127 28.51 -9.71 -5.93
C CYS A 127 29.47 -9.39 -4.78
N ASN A 128 29.04 -9.64 -3.54
CA ASN A 128 29.76 -9.31 -2.33
C ASN A 128 31.11 -10.04 -2.30
N ASP A 129 31.14 -11.33 -2.68
CA ASP A 129 32.38 -12.10 -2.75
C ASP A 129 33.41 -11.47 -3.71
N CYS A 130 32.96 -10.96 -4.86
CA CYS A 130 33.82 -10.29 -5.83
C CYS A 130 34.25 -8.88 -5.39
N ILE A 131 33.44 -8.21 -4.58
CA ILE A 131 33.79 -6.92 -3.96
C ILE A 131 34.83 -7.17 -2.88
N ASP A 132 34.56 -8.10 -1.96
CA ASP A 132 35.41 -8.44 -0.84
C ASP A 132 36.77 -8.97 -1.30
N ALA A 133 36.80 -9.87 -2.30
CA ALA A 133 38.05 -10.35 -2.88
C ALA A 133 38.89 -9.24 -3.53
N ALA A 134 38.24 -8.21 -4.11
CA ALA A 134 38.93 -7.05 -4.66
C ALA A 134 39.46 -6.11 -3.58
N SER A 135 38.76 -6.01 -2.44
CA SER A 135 39.14 -5.15 -1.31
C SER A 135 40.15 -5.81 -0.36
N TYR A 136 40.14 -7.14 -0.23
CA TYR A 136 40.97 -7.91 0.71
C TYR A 136 41.51 -9.20 0.06
N PRO A 137 42.53 -9.11 -0.80
CA PRO A 137 43.04 -10.27 -1.56
C PRO A 137 43.71 -11.38 -0.72
N HIS A 138 43.96 -11.14 0.57
CA HIS A 138 44.63 -12.06 1.50
C HIS A 138 43.68 -12.71 2.53
N ALA A 139 42.36 -12.50 2.40
CA ALA A 139 41.35 -13.02 3.33
C ALA A 139 40.76 -14.38 2.91
N ALA A 140 41.37 -15.07 1.93
CA ALA A 140 40.94 -16.38 1.43
C ALA A 140 41.62 -17.54 2.18
#